data_AF-A0A9E1YXX8-F1
#
_entry.id   AF-A0A9E1YXX8-F1
#
_cell.length_a   1.000
_cell.length_b   1.000
_cell.length_c   1.000
_cell.angle_alpha   90.00
_cell.angle_beta   90.00
_cell.angle_gamma   90.00
#
_symmetry.space_group_name_H-M   'P 1'
#
loop_
_entity.id
_entity.type
_entity.pdbx_description
1 polymer ?
#
loop_
_entity_poly.entity_id
_entity_poly.type
_entity_poly.pdbx_seq_one_letter_code
_entity_poly.pdbx_strand_id
1 'polypeptide(L)'
;ELVQAKTVPLWVPSNSEIVIEGFVNTDCGTCGWEPGDEPLGEGAVFEGPFGDHTGFYSMPDRYPLVDVTAITHRKNAVYPTTVVGPPPQEDYYLGKATERIMLPLLKVLMPDILDYHLPKFGTFHNCVFVKIKAEYAEHARKVMHGIWGAGQLAWTKMIVVVGEHVDVHNEREVFEVVSGIDIHNDIEVVRGPLDILDHAAPSIGAGGKIGIDATGSTPNSHAVQIITVKKERGGDGATALKDANEQHPEATMIFAVDDGIDSAALGKVFFNFAACFDPSRDMHYFDSCIGFDGTTKQGGDERNGKAVRAWPPALLLHDCD
;
A
#
# COMPACT_ATOMS: atom_id res chain seq x y z
N GLU A 1 -17.70 -23.47 -20.26
CA GLU A 1 -18.79 -23.22 -21.22
C GLU A 1 -19.45 -21.88 -20.89
N LEU A 2 -20.04 -21.20 -21.86
CA LEU A 2 -20.72 -19.90 -21.68
C LEU A 2 -22.20 -20.02 -22.10
N VAL A 3 -23.05 -19.17 -21.53
CA VAL A 3 -24.48 -19.05 -21.88
C VAL A 3 -24.87 -17.57 -21.97
N GLN A 4 -25.85 -17.24 -22.82
CA GLN A 4 -26.40 -15.88 -22.88
C GLN A 4 -27.18 -15.55 -21.60
N ALA A 5 -26.93 -14.35 -21.07
CA ALA A 5 -27.69 -13.75 -20.00
C ALA A 5 -29.16 -13.49 -20.45
N LYS A 6 -30.07 -13.32 -19.49
CA LYS A 6 -31.51 -13.20 -19.75
C LYS A 6 -31.95 -11.80 -20.18
N THR A 7 -31.39 -10.76 -19.58
CA THR A 7 -31.85 -9.37 -19.72
C THR A 7 -30.78 -8.43 -20.27
N VAL A 8 -29.52 -8.86 -20.29
CA VAL A 8 -28.40 -8.09 -20.85
C VAL A 8 -27.74 -8.84 -22.02
N PRO A 9 -27.13 -8.14 -23.00
CA PRO A 9 -26.51 -8.77 -24.18
C PRO A 9 -25.10 -9.31 -23.88
N LEU A 10 -24.92 -9.99 -22.75
CA LEU A 10 -23.63 -10.54 -22.29
C LEU A 10 -23.66 -12.08 -22.23
N TRP A 11 -22.48 -12.68 -22.37
CA TRP A 11 -22.26 -14.10 -22.14
C TRP A 11 -21.62 -14.30 -20.77
N VAL A 12 -22.15 -15.23 -19.99
CA VAL A 12 -21.69 -15.54 -18.63
C VAL A 12 -21.28 -17.02 -18.52
N PRO A 13 -20.39 -17.39 -17.58
CA PRO A 13 -20.06 -18.80 -17.34
C PRO A 13 -21.31 -19.62 -17.03
N SER A 14 -21.53 -20.71 -17.77
CA SER A 14 -22.75 -21.53 -17.61
C SER A 14 -22.79 -22.30 -16.27
N ASN A 15 -21.66 -22.38 -15.58
CA ASN A 15 -21.50 -23.04 -14.29
C ASN A 15 -21.47 -22.07 -13.09
N SER A 16 -21.76 -20.78 -13.28
CA SER A 16 -21.90 -19.83 -12.17
C SER A 16 -22.99 -20.26 -11.19
N GLU A 17 -22.76 -20.08 -9.90
CA GLU A 17 -23.76 -20.36 -8.86
C GLU A 17 -24.90 -19.34 -8.90
N ILE A 18 -24.55 -18.05 -9.01
CA ILE A 18 -25.46 -16.91 -9.07
C ILE A 18 -24.93 -15.91 -10.12
N VAL A 19 -25.82 -15.31 -10.90
CA VAL A 19 -25.54 -14.24 -11.85
C VAL A 19 -26.51 -13.10 -11.56
N ILE A 20 -25.97 -11.90 -11.34
CA ILE A 20 -26.73 -10.66 -11.18
C ILE A 20 -26.60 -9.89 -12.49
N GLU A 21 -27.73 -9.65 -13.16
CA GLU A 21 -27.79 -8.96 -14.45
C GLU A 21 -28.41 -7.57 -14.28
N GLY A 22 -27.85 -6.56 -14.94
CA GLY A 22 -28.29 -5.19 -14.80
C GLY A 22 -27.48 -4.21 -15.63
N PHE A 23 -27.82 -2.93 -15.49
CA PHE A 23 -27.12 -1.83 -16.13
C PHE A 23 -26.59 -0.87 -15.07
N VAL A 24 -25.38 -0.36 -15.27
CA VAL A 24 -24.83 0.71 -14.43
C VAL A 24 -25.53 2.00 -14.84
N ASN A 25 -26.14 2.68 -13.88
CA ASN A 25 -26.79 3.97 -14.10
C ASN A 25 -25.72 5.03 -14.43
N THR A 26 -25.90 5.76 -15.53
CA THR A 26 -24.97 6.80 -16.00
C THR A 26 -25.42 8.22 -15.68
N ASP A 27 -26.56 8.39 -15.03
CA ASP A 27 -27.09 9.71 -14.63
C ASP A 27 -26.24 10.33 -13.50
N CYS A 28 -25.44 9.52 -12.79
CA CYS A 28 -24.42 10.01 -11.86
C CYS A 28 -23.19 10.59 -12.55
N GLY A 29 -22.97 10.30 -13.84
CA GLY A 29 -21.79 10.64 -14.61
C GLY A 29 -21.54 9.64 -15.75
N THR A 30 -20.87 10.07 -16.83
CA THR A 30 -20.59 9.19 -17.99
C THR A 30 -19.43 8.23 -17.72
N CYS A 31 -19.42 7.06 -18.39
CA CYS A 31 -18.29 6.14 -18.35
C CYS A 31 -17.04 6.82 -18.95
N GLY A 32 -15.97 6.98 -18.16
CA GLY A 32 -14.77 7.73 -18.54
C GLY A 32 -14.72 9.18 -18.03
N TRP A 33 -15.65 9.58 -17.16
CA TRP A 33 -15.61 10.86 -16.47
C TRP A 33 -14.49 10.92 -15.43
N GLU A 34 -13.65 11.95 -15.47
CA GLU A 34 -12.65 12.26 -14.43
C GLU A 34 -13.26 13.21 -13.39
N PRO A 35 -13.00 13.02 -12.08
CA PRO A 35 -13.44 13.94 -11.04
C PRO A 35 -12.95 15.39 -11.28
N GLY A 36 -13.90 16.31 -11.43
CA GLY A 36 -13.71 17.75 -11.63
C GLY A 36 -14.93 18.55 -11.15
N ASP A 37 -15.00 19.84 -11.46
CA ASP A 37 -15.91 20.86 -10.88
C ASP A 37 -17.44 20.63 -11.02
N GLU A 38 -17.88 19.50 -11.60
CA GLU A 38 -19.29 19.16 -11.72
C GLU A 38 -19.68 18.07 -10.70
N PRO A 39 -20.66 18.33 -9.82
CA PRO A 39 -21.10 17.35 -8.85
C PRO A 39 -21.74 16.15 -9.55
N LEU A 40 -21.45 14.94 -9.05
CA LEU A 40 -22.15 13.70 -9.40
C LEU A 40 -23.67 13.94 -9.34
N GLY A 41 -24.36 13.64 -10.44
CA GLY A 41 -25.80 13.85 -10.59
C GLY A 41 -26.62 13.04 -9.57
N GLU A 42 -27.94 13.25 -9.53
CA GLU A 42 -28.88 12.62 -8.58
C GLU A 42 -28.88 11.08 -8.58
N GLY A 43 -28.21 10.43 -9.55
CA GLY A 43 -28.12 8.97 -9.69
C GLY A 43 -27.01 8.27 -8.90
N ALA A 44 -26.27 8.96 -8.02
CA ALA A 44 -25.23 8.35 -7.17
C ALA A 44 -25.73 8.04 -5.76
N VAL A 45 -25.23 6.95 -5.16
CA VAL A 45 -25.45 6.61 -3.75
C VAL A 45 -24.15 6.61 -2.97
N PHE A 46 -24.23 6.84 -1.66
CA PHE A 46 -23.09 6.67 -0.79
C PHE A 46 -22.82 5.18 -0.53
N GLU A 47 -21.65 4.72 -0.95
CA GLU A 47 -21.08 3.42 -0.59
C GLU A 47 -20.22 3.61 0.68
N GLY A 48 -20.10 2.55 1.49
CA GLY A 48 -19.33 2.58 2.72
C GLY A 48 -20.03 3.21 3.94
N PRO A 49 -19.30 3.39 5.06
CA PRO A 49 -17.90 3.06 5.20
C PRO A 49 -17.68 1.54 5.13
N PHE A 50 -16.55 1.11 4.58
CA PHE A 50 -16.24 -0.31 4.39
C PHE A 50 -14.83 -0.63 4.87
N GLY A 51 -14.63 -1.82 5.43
CA GLY A 51 -13.31 -2.26 5.87
C GLY A 51 -12.46 -2.70 4.68
N ASP A 52 -11.26 -2.15 4.57
CA ASP A 52 -10.38 -2.39 3.43
C ASP A 52 -9.09 -3.14 3.80
N HIS A 53 -8.40 -3.63 2.77
CA HIS A 53 -7.14 -4.36 2.87
C HIS A 53 -5.98 -3.52 3.44
N THR A 54 -6.16 -2.19 3.51
CA THR A 54 -5.25 -1.24 4.15
C THR A 54 -5.23 -1.37 5.68
N GLY A 55 -6.22 -2.06 6.27
CA GLY A 55 -6.40 -2.15 7.71
C GLY A 55 -7.19 -1.00 8.33
N PHE A 56 -7.74 -0.12 7.50
CA PHE A 56 -8.54 1.03 7.90
C PHE A 56 -9.90 1.01 7.20
N TYR A 57 -10.86 1.75 7.74
CA TYR A 57 -12.12 1.98 7.05
C TYR A 57 -11.92 2.94 5.87
N SER A 58 -12.38 2.55 4.69
CA SER A 58 -12.58 3.47 3.58
C SER A 58 -13.78 4.38 3.91
N MET A 59 -13.59 5.69 3.79
CA MET A 59 -14.63 6.68 4.08
C MET A 59 -15.73 6.62 3.03
N PRO A 60 -16.99 6.96 3.39
CA PRO A 60 -18.09 6.90 2.42
C PRO A 60 -17.84 7.81 1.23
N ASP A 61 -18.08 7.29 0.03
CA ASP A 61 -17.98 8.06 -1.21
C ASP A 61 -19.15 7.73 -2.14
N ARG A 62 -19.35 8.55 -3.16
CA ARG A 62 -20.46 8.42 -4.11
C ARG A 62 -20.10 7.48 -5.24
N TYR A 63 -20.90 6.44 -5.41
CA TYR A 63 -20.76 5.46 -6.50
C TYR A 63 -22.04 5.34 -7.34
N PRO A 64 -21.93 4.88 -8.60
CA PRO A 64 -23.07 4.61 -9.46
C PRO A 64 -24.00 3.51 -8.90
N LEU A 65 -25.29 3.63 -9.20
CA LEU A 65 -26.26 2.55 -8.98
C LEU A 65 -26.11 1.46 -10.06
N VAL A 66 -26.33 0.21 -9.66
CA VAL A 66 -26.55 -0.91 -10.60
C VAL A 66 -28.04 -1.26 -10.57
N ASP A 67 -28.73 -0.98 -11.67
CA ASP A 67 -30.14 -1.31 -11.85
C ASP A 67 -30.27 -2.79 -12.21
N VAL A 68 -30.52 -3.63 -11.19
CA VAL A 68 -30.65 -5.08 -11.35
C VAL A 68 -31.96 -5.40 -12.09
N THR A 69 -31.84 -6.06 -13.23
CA THR A 69 -32.97 -6.47 -14.09
C THR A 69 -33.30 -7.94 -13.98
N ALA A 70 -32.34 -8.79 -13.59
CA ALA A 70 -32.56 -10.19 -13.27
C ALA A 70 -31.51 -10.73 -12.30
N ILE A 71 -31.91 -11.73 -11.51
CA ILE A 71 -30.99 -12.59 -10.75
C ILE A 71 -31.29 -14.02 -11.20
N THR A 72 -30.29 -14.70 -11.77
CA THR A 72 -30.39 -16.11 -12.17
C THR A 72 -29.42 -16.95 -11.34
N HIS A 73 -29.80 -18.17 -10.99
CA HIS A 73 -28.98 -19.01 -10.13
C HIS A 73 -29.28 -20.50 -10.30
N ARG A 74 -28.36 -21.35 -9.85
CA ARG A 74 -28.55 -22.81 -9.82
C ARG A 74 -29.57 -23.22 -8.76
N LYS A 75 -30.19 -24.39 -8.92
CA LYS A 75 -30.95 -24.99 -7.83
C LYS A 75 -30.00 -25.31 -6.68
N ASN A 76 -30.30 -24.84 -5.46
CA ASN A 76 -29.44 -24.92 -4.28
C ASN A 76 -28.10 -24.18 -4.45
N ALA A 77 -28.13 -22.97 -5.02
CA ALA A 77 -26.94 -22.17 -5.24
C ALA A 77 -26.16 -21.89 -3.95
N VAL A 78 -24.83 -21.91 -4.05
CA VAL A 78 -23.91 -21.44 -3.01
C VAL A 78 -23.62 -19.96 -3.25
N TYR A 79 -23.67 -19.15 -2.18
CA TYR A 79 -23.25 -17.75 -2.23
C TYR A 79 -21.81 -17.62 -1.71
N PRO A 80 -20.79 -17.65 -2.58
CA PRO A 80 -19.42 -17.42 -2.15
C PRO A 80 -19.29 -15.97 -1.70
N THR A 81 -18.78 -15.77 -0.49
CA THR A 81 -18.51 -14.46 0.09
C THR A 81 -17.08 -14.43 0.59
N THR A 82 -16.43 -13.30 0.38
CA THR A 82 -15.12 -13.01 0.97
C THR A 82 -15.25 -11.84 1.93
N VAL A 83 -14.35 -11.77 2.90
CA VAL A 83 -14.26 -10.64 3.83
C VAL A 83 -12.89 -10.01 3.62
N VAL A 84 -12.90 -8.69 3.45
CA VAL A 84 -11.69 -7.89 3.30
C VAL A 84 -11.38 -7.22 4.64
N GLY A 85 -10.09 -7.08 4.93
CA GLY A 85 -9.59 -6.48 6.16
C GLY A 85 -8.06 -6.60 6.22
N PRO A 86 -7.44 -6.38 7.39
CA PRO A 86 -6.00 -6.55 7.55
C PRO A 86 -5.53 -7.90 7.01
N PRO A 87 -4.50 -7.93 6.14
CA PRO A 87 -4.00 -9.15 5.55
C PRO A 87 -3.40 -10.09 6.61
N PRO A 88 -3.43 -11.42 6.37
CA PRO A 88 -3.92 -12.05 5.14
C PRO A 88 -5.43 -12.31 5.17
N GLN A 89 -6.14 -11.88 4.12
CA GLN A 89 -7.46 -12.41 3.76
C GLN A 89 -7.35 -13.18 2.41
N GLU A 90 -8.46 -13.64 1.85
CA GLU A 90 -8.47 -14.39 0.59
C GLU A 90 -7.83 -13.60 -0.56
N ASP A 91 -8.10 -12.30 -0.62
CA ASP A 91 -7.51 -11.36 -1.56
C ASP A 91 -5.98 -11.40 -1.54
N TYR A 92 -5.34 -11.56 -0.37
CA TYR A 92 -3.88 -11.66 -0.24
C TYR A 92 -3.32 -12.78 -1.10
N TYR A 93 -3.94 -13.95 -1.04
CA TYR A 93 -3.49 -15.11 -1.79
C TYR A 93 -3.80 -14.98 -3.30
N LEU A 94 -4.91 -14.34 -3.66
CA LEU A 94 -5.21 -14.01 -5.07
C LEU A 94 -4.18 -13.04 -5.65
N GLY A 95 -3.81 -12.01 -4.90
CA GLY A 95 -2.74 -11.08 -5.30
C GLY A 95 -1.37 -11.76 -5.36
N LYS A 96 -1.05 -12.65 -4.42
CA LYS A 96 0.19 -13.45 -4.45
C LYS A 96 0.27 -14.36 -5.68
N ALA A 97 -0.85 -14.93 -6.13
CA ALA A 97 -0.88 -15.68 -7.38
C ALA A 97 -0.63 -14.76 -8.59
N THR A 98 -1.30 -13.60 -8.62
CA THR A 98 -1.09 -12.57 -9.66
C THR A 98 0.37 -12.11 -9.71
N GLU A 99 1.02 -11.92 -8.56
CA GLU A 99 2.44 -11.60 -8.43
C GLU A 99 3.32 -12.59 -9.21
N ARG A 100 3.09 -13.91 -9.04
CA ARG A 100 3.87 -14.94 -9.73
C ARG A 100 3.54 -15.02 -11.22
N ILE A 101 2.27 -14.85 -11.59
CA ILE A 101 1.81 -14.85 -12.99
C ILE A 101 2.40 -13.66 -13.77
N MET A 102 2.54 -12.51 -13.12
CA MET A 102 3.01 -11.27 -13.75
C MET A 102 4.54 -11.16 -13.82
N LEU A 103 5.30 -11.91 -13.02
CA LEU A 103 6.78 -11.88 -13.04
C LEU A 103 7.39 -12.05 -14.46
N PRO A 104 6.98 -13.04 -15.28
CA PRO A 104 7.50 -13.16 -16.65
C PRO A 104 7.20 -11.93 -17.51
N LEU A 105 6.01 -11.33 -17.37
CA LEU A 105 5.65 -10.12 -18.11
C LEU A 105 6.46 -8.91 -17.65
N LEU A 106 6.68 -8.78 -16.33
CA LEU A 106 7.52 -7.73 -15.76
C LEU A 106 8.95 -7.83 -16.28
N LYS A 107 9.50 -9.04 -16.41
CA LYS A 107 10.81 -9.32 -17.00
C LYS A 107 10.93 -8.97 -18.49
N VAL A 108 9.82 -8.95 -19.24
CA VAL A 108 9.82 -8.46 -20.62
C VAL A 108 10.05 -6.95 -20.67
N LEU A 109 9.45 -6.21 -19.71
CA LEU A 109 9.61 -4.75 -19.61
C LEU A 109 10.94 -4.36 -18.96
N MET A 110 11.36 -5.12 -17.94
CA MET A 110 12.53 -4.87 -17.11
C MET A 110 13.30 -6.18 -16.90
N PRO A 111 14.15 -6.58 -17.87
CA PRO A 111 14.86 -7.86 -17.83
C PRO A 111 15.90 -7.95 -16.69
N ASP A 112 16.25 -6.82 -16.10
CA ASP A 112 17.19 -6.71 -14.97
C ASP A 112 16.60 -7.29 -13.66
N ILE A 113 15.28 -7.43 -13.57
CA ILE A 113 14.59 -8.00 -12.41
C ILE A 113 14.79 -9.52 -12.41
N LEU A 114 15.42 -10.05 -11.37
CA LEU A 114 15.56 -11.50 -11.16
C LEU A 114 14.32 -12.10 -10.51
N ASP A 115 13.78 -11.41 -9.50
CA ASP A 115 12.56 -11.77 -8.77
C ASP A 115 11.98 -10.53 -8.07
N TYR A 116 10.75 -10.62 -7.57
CA TYR A 116 10.18 -9.60 -6.70
C TYR A 116 9.21 -10.21 -5.69
N HIS A 117 8.86 -9.47 -4.64
CA HIS A 117 7.84 -9.86 -3.67
C HIS A 117 7.02 -8.65 -3.22
N LEU A 118 5.71 -8.83 -3.15
CA LEU A 118 4.75 -7.95 -2.49
C LEU A 118 4.46 -8.51 -1.09
N PRO A 119 5.13 -8.02 -0.04
CA PRO A 119 4.98 -8.54 1.31
C PRO A 119 3.57 -8.28 1.86
N LYS A 120 3.12 -9.12 2.79
CA LYS A 120 1.77 -9.00 3.40
C LYS A 120 1.52 -7.62 3.99
N PHE A 121 2.51 -7.10 4.71
CA PHE A 121 2.42 -5.80 5.36
C PHE A 121 2.32 -4.64 4.35
N GLY A 122 2.74 -4.87 3.10
CA GLY A 122 2.71 -3.91 2.01
C GLY A 122 1.40 -3.88 1.23
N THR A 123 0.36 -4.59 1.70
CA THR A 123 -1.02 -4.53 1.16
C THR A 123 -1.06 -4.55 -0.37
N PHE A 124 -0.33 -5.51 -0.96
CA PHE A 124 -0.05 -5.67 -2.39
C PHE A 124 0.80 -4.57 -3.00
N HIS A 125 0.24 -3.38 -3.16
CA HIS A 125 0.85 -2.36 -3.99
C HIS A 125 1.68 -1.38 -3.17
N ASN A 126 1.47 -1.20 -1.86
CA ASN A 126 2.18 -0.19 -1.07
C ASN A 126 3.69 -0.45 -0.94
N CYS A 127 4.12 -1.72 -0.89
CA CYS A 127 5.53 -2.09 -0.81
C CYS A 127 5.88 -3.19 -1.81
N VAL A 128 7.04 -3.08 -2.45
CA VAL A 128 7.64 -4.16 -3.25
C VAL A 128 9.12 -4.34 -2.92
N PHE A 129 9.53 -5.58 -2.77
CA PHE A 129 10.93 -5.99 -2.73
C PHE A 129 11.34 -6.49 -4.11
N VAL A 130 12.47 -6.04 -4.62
CA VAL A 130 12.93 -6.33 -5.99
C VAL A 130 14.34 -6.84 -5.95
N LYS A 131 14.56 -8.02 -6.50
CA LYS A 131 15.88 -8.63 -6.59
C LYS A 131 16.49 -8.34 -7.94
N ILE A 132 17.70 -7.78 -7.95
CA ILE A 132 18.46 -7.55 -9.19
C ILE A 132 19.89 -8.04 -9.06
N LYS A 133 20.54 -8.22 -10.20
CA LYS A 133 21.99 -8.23 -10.27
C LYS A 133 22.46 -6.82 -10.66
N ALA A 134 22.98 -6.07 -9.69
CA ALA A 134 23.52 -4.75 -9.98
C ALA A 134 24.81 -4.89 -10.83
N GLU A 135 24.85 -4.28 -12.01
CA GLU A 135 25.98 -4.38 -12.95
C GLU A 135 26.67 -3.04 -13.21
N TYR A 136 26.04 -1.94 -12.83
CA TYR A 136 26.54 -0.57 -12.98
C TYR A 136 25.96 0.32 -11.89
N ALA A 137 26.62 1.47 -11.64
CA ALA A 137 26.11 2.48 -10.72
C ALA A 137 24.71 2.92 -11.16
N GLU A 138 23.81 3.15 -10.20
CA GLU A 138 22.42 3.57 -10.46
C GLU A 138 21.49 2.52 -11.08
N HIS A 139 21.91 1.25 -11.12
CA HIS A 139 21.06 0.20 -11.67
C HIS A 139 19.74 0.05 -10.89
N ALA A 140 19.78 0.16 -9.55
CA ALA A 140 18.58 0.09 -8.73
C ALA A 140 17.60 1.24 -9.03
N ARG A 141 18.10 2.47 -9.18
CA ARG A 141 17.26 3.65 -9.49
C ARG A 141 16.55 3.51 -10.84
N LYS A 142 17.25 2.99 -11.87
CA LYS A 142 16.61 2.65 -13.16
C LYS A 142 15.42 1.70 -12.96
N VAL A 143 15.59 0.65 -12.15
CA VAL A 143 14.54 -0.34 -11.86
C VAL A 143 13.39 0.28 -11.07
N MET A 144 13.68 1.10 -10.05
CA MET A 144 12.66 1.83 -9.28
C MET A 144 11.78 2.70 -10.20
N HIS A 145 12.38 3.51 -11.07
CA HIS A 145 11.63 4.35 -12.01
C HIS A 145 10.87 3.53 -13.07
N GLY A 146 11.42 2.39 -13.49
CA GLY A 146 10.70 1.47 -14.37
C GLY A 146 9.42 0.91 -13.72
N ILE A 147 9.50 0.51 -12.45
CA ILE A 147 8.35 0.05 -11.66
C ILE A 147 7.34 1.18 -11.47
N TRP A 148 7.78 2.38 -11.08
CA TRP A 148 6.89 3.53 -10.95
C TRP A 148 6.27 4.02 -12.26
N GLY A 149 6.79 3.57 -13.41
CA GLY A 149 6.19 3.80 -14.73
C GLY A 149 5.30 2.66 -15.25
N ALA A 150 5.19 1.53 -14.54
CA ALA A 150 4.63 0.30 -15.08
C ALA A 150 3.24 -0.04 -14.53
N GLY A 151 2.18 0.28 -15.29
CA GLY A 151 0.82 -0.21 -15.04
C GLY A 151 0.35 0.04 -13.60
N GLN A 152 -0.17 -0.99 -12.93
CA GLN A 152 -0.62 -0.90 -11.53
C GLN A 152 0.54 -0.79 -10.51
N LEU A 153 1.78 -1.15 -10.87
CA LEU A 153 2.95 -0.92 -10.00
C LEU A 153 3.32 0.55 -9.91
N ALA A 154 2.78 1.40 -10.78
CA ALA A 154 2.94 2.85 -10.67
C ALA A 154 2.44 3.40 -9.33
N TRP A 155 1.48 2.72 -8.68
CA TRP A 155 0.95 3.10 -7.37
C TRP A 155 1.88 2.74 -6.21
N THR A 156 2.93 1.95 -6.44
CA THR A 156 3.79 1.49 -5.36
C THR A 156 4.48 2.63 -4.62
N LYS A 157 4.26 2.70 -3.31
CA LYS A 157 4.77 3.76 -2.45
C LYS A 157 6.22 3.51 -2.07
N MET A 158 6.55 2.26 -1.75
CA MET A 158 7.87 1.86 -1.25
C MET A 158 8.46 0.77 -2.15
N ILE A 159 9.65 1.01 -2.68
CA ILE A 159 10.43 0.01 -3.42
C ILE A 159 11.71 -0.26 -2.65
N VAL A 160 11.99 -1.52 -2.31
CA VAL A 160 13.30 -1.94 -1.80
C VAL A 160 13.97 -2.79 -2.87
N VAL A 161 15.12 -2.36 -3.35
CA VAL A 161 15.91 -3.11 -4.32
C VAL A 161 17.08 -3.78 -3.60
N VAL A 162 17.22 -5.09 -3.77
CA VAL A 162 18.24 -5.91 -3.10
C VAL A 162 19.11 -6.65 -4.13
N GLY A 163 20.32 -7.04 -3.70
CA GLY A 163 21.28 -7.74 -4.54
C GLY A 163 20.92 -9.20 -4.84
N GLU A 164 21.63 -9.83 -5.78
CA GLU A 164 21.33 -11.17 -6.31
C GLU A 164 21.45 -12.30 -5.27
N HIS A 165 22.06 -12.04 -4.12
CA HIS A 165 22.21 -13.01 -3.03
C HIS A 165 21.09 -12.97 -2.01
N VAL A 166 20.23 -11.94 -2.02
CA VAL A 166 19.14 -11.78 -1.06
C VAL A 166 17.90 -12.51 -1.52
N ASP A 167 17.24 -13.28 -0.65
CA ASP A 167 15.90 -13.83 -0.91
C ASP A 167 14.79 -12.82 -0.58
N VAL A 168 14.13 -12.29 -1.61
CA VAL A 168 13.02 -11.33 -1.45
C VAL A 168 11.77 -11.95 -0.82
N HIS A 169 11.66 -13.26 -0.74
CA HIS A 169 10.58 -13.94 -0.01
C HIS A 169 10.91 -14.18 1.47
N ASN A 170 12.13 -13.85 1.90
CA ASN A 170 12.55 -13.82 3.29
C ASN A 170 12.62 -12.37 3.78
N GLU A 171 11.50 -11.86 4.32
CA GLU A 171 11.37 -10.46 4.76
C GLU A 171 12.47 -10.05 5.75
N ARG A 172 12.90 -10.97 6.62
CA ARG A 172 13.98 -10.71 7.59
C ARG A 172 15.31 -10.42 6.90
N GLU A 173 15.65 -11.16 5.86
CA GLU A 173 16.89 -10.96 5.11
C GLU A 173 16.90 -9.61 4.38
N VAL A 174 15.74 -9.20 3.85
CA VAL A 174 15.55 -7.87 3.27
C VAL A 174 15.71 -6.78 4.33
N PHE A 175 15.10 -6.92 5.51
CA PHE A 175 15.27 -5.95 6.59
C PHE A 175 16.72 -5.88 7.10
N GLU A 176 17.41 -7.01 7.18
CA GLU A 176 18.82 -7.07 7.54
C GLU A 176 19.68 -6.28 6.55
N VAL A 177 19.50 -6.41 5.23
CA VAL A 177 20.26 -5.58 4.27
C VAL A 177 19.83 -4.12 4.28
N VAL A 178 18.54 -3.81 4.46
CA VAL A 178 18.08 -2.41 4.58
C VAL A 178 18.74 -1.72 5.78
N SER A 179 18.97 -2.43 6.88
CA SER A 179 19.61 -1.84 8.07
C SER A 179 21.03 -1.28 7.85
N GLY A 180 21.69 -1.69 6.77
CA GLY A 180 23.07 -1.30 6.44
C GLY A 180 23.24 -0.25 5.35
N ILE A 181 22.14 0.34 4.84
CA ILE A 181 22.20 1.31 3.75
C ILE A 181 22.91 2.60 4.17
N ASP A 182 23.52 3.28 3.20
CA ASP A 182 23.93 4.67 3.34
C ASP A 182 22.73 5.58 3.09
N ILE A 183 22.16 6.12 4.17
CA ILE A 183 20.96 6.97 4.14
C ILE A 183 21.08 8.21 3.23
N HIS A 184 22.31 8.65 2.87
CA HIS A 184 22.51 9.80 1.98
C HIS A 184 22.53 9.42 0.50
N ASN A 185 22.92 8.19 0.19
CA ASN A 185 23.14 7.74 -1.18
C ASN A 185 22.13 6.67 -1.63
N ASP A 186 21.55 5.92 -0.71
CA ASP A 186 20.77 4.72 -1.05
C ASP A 186 19.25 4.99 -1.00
N ILE A 187 18.83 6.23 -0.75
CA ILE A 187 17.42 6.61 -0.70
C ILE A 187 17.07 7.52 -1.88
N GLU A 188 16.02 7.15 -2.61
CA GLU A 188 15.42 7.93 -3.69
C GLU A 188 14.02 8.35 -3.26
N VAL A 189 13.71 9.65 -3.28
CA VAL A 189 12.37 10.16 -2.95
C VAL A 189 11.79 10.88 -4.17
N VAL A 190 10.64 10.41 -4.63
CA VAL A 190 9.93 10.99 -5.77
C VAL A 190 8.48 11.32 -5.41
N ARG A 191 7.79 11.98 -6.34
CA ARG A 191 6.34 12.19 -6.28
C ARG A 191 5.66 11.50 -7.44
N GLY A 192 4.47 10.95 -7.21
CA GLY A 192 3.73 10.27 -8.25
C GLY A 192 2.33 9.84 -7.83
N PRO A 193 1.63 9.09 -8.70
CA PRO A 193 0.31 8.57 -8.41
C PRO A 193 0.36 7.51 -7.31
N LEU A 194 -0.62 7.51 -6.43
CA LEU A 194 -0.83 6.51 -5.37
C LEU A 194 -2.23 5.92 -5.52
N ASP A 195 -2.54 4.90 -4.73
CA ASP A 195 -3.90 4.41 -4.62
C ASP A 195 -4.82 5.52 -4.09
N ILE A 196 -6.04 5.62 -4.62
CA ILE A 196 -7.05 6.58 -4.16
C ILE A 196 -7.48 6.29 -2.71
N LEU A 197 -7.37 5.03 -2.28
CA LEU A 197 -7.65 4.51 -0.94
C LEU A 197 -6.50 4.74 0.05
N ASP A 198 -5.35 5.20 -0.43
CA ASP A 198 -4.23 5.57 0.44
C ASP A 198 -4.57 6.83 1.24
N HIS A 199 -4.97 6.62 2.49
CA HIS A 199 -5.35 7.68 3.42
C HIS A 199 -4.12 8.43 3.96
N ALA A 200 -2.94 7.82 3.94
CA ALA A 200 -1.70 8.50 4.31
C ALA A 200 -1.24 9.50 3.25
N ALA A 201 -1.65 9.31 1.98
CA ALA A 201 -1.34 10.23 0.90
C ALA A 201 -1.84 11.66 1.19
N PRO A 202 -1.03 12.70 0.91
CA PRO A 202 -1.38 14.10 1.14
C PRO A 202 -2.48 14.61 0.22
N SER A 203 -2.79 13.88 -0.86
CA SER A 203 -3.86 14.19 -1.81
C SER A 203 -4.43 12.88 -2.33
N ILE A 204 -5.70 12.89 -2.75
CA ILE A 204 -6.35 11.69 -3.29
C ILE A 204 -5.54 11.20 -4.50
N GLY A 205 -5.08 9.94 -4.43
CA GLY A 205 -4.35 9.29 -5.51
C GLY A 205 -2.97 9.89 -5.84
N ALA A 206 -2.39 10.74 -4.97
CA ALA A 206 -1.08 11.34 -5.24
C ALA A 206 -0.31 11.70 -3.97
N GLY A 207 1.00 11.38 -3.95
CA GLY A 207 1.83 11.62 -2.78
C GLY A 207 3.32 11.40 -3.01
N GLY A 208 4.03 11.18 -1.91
CA GLY A 208 5.45 10.82 -1.92
C GLY A 208 5.64 9.33 -2.16
N LYS A 209 6.77 8.98 -2.76
CA LYS A 209 7.24 7.60 -2.94
C LYS A 209 8.70 7.52 -2.53
N ILE A 210 9.12 6.36 -2.02
CA ILE A 210 10.48 6.10 -1.59
C ILE A 210 11.02 4.83 -2.23
N GLY A 211 12.23 4.92 -2.74
CA GLY A 211 13.05 3.81 -3.20
C GLY A 211 14.25 3.65 -2.28
N ILE A 212 14.57 2.41 -1.92
CA ILE A 212 15.72 2.06 -1.09
C ILE A 212 16.61 1.11 -1.89
N ASP A 213 17.85 1.52 -2.17
CA ASP A 213 18.87 0.72 -2.82
C ASP A 213 19.70 -0.01 -1.75
N ALA A 214 19.36 -1.26 -1.48
CA ALA A 214 20.13 -2.14 -0.60
C ALA A 214 20.99 -3.14 -1.39
N THR A 215 21.31 -2.86 -2.67
CA THR A 215 22.00 -3.82 -3.54
C THR A 215 23.46 -4.08 -3.13
N GLY A 216 24.14 -3.08 -2.57
CA GLY A 216 25.52 -3.17 -2.07
C GLY A 216 25.64 -3.21 -0.54
N SER A 217 24.52 -3.24 0.18
CA SER A 217 24.48 -3.09 1.64
C SER A 217 24.93 -4.35 2.37
N THR A 218 25.58 -4.17 3.53
CA THR A 218 25.88 -5.23 4.50
C THR A 218 25.11 -4.99 5.79
N PRO A 219 24.48 -6.03 6.40
CA PRO A 219 23.61 -5.82 7.56
C PRO A 219 24.25 -5.07 8.73
N ASN A 220 23.51 -4.11 9.29
CA ASN A 220 23.88 -3.34 10.47
C ASN A 220 22.65 -3.07 11.37
N SER A 221 22.06 -4.15 11.90
CA SER A 221 20.80 -4.06 12.65
C SER A 221 20.86 -3.17 13.89
N HIS A 222 22.05 -2.94 14.46
CA HIS A 222 22.23 -2.04 15.62
C HIS A 222 21.99 -0.56 15.29
N ALA A 223 22.03 -0.20 14.00
CA ALA A 223 21.79 1.16 13.53
C ALA A 223 20.30 1.47 13.30
N VAL A 224 19.39 0.52 13.54
CA VAL A 224 17.95 0.70 13.37
C VAL A 224 17.24 0.65 14.71
N GLN A 225 16.47 1.69 15.01
CA GLN A 225 15.61 1.73 16.20
C GLN A 225 14.14 1.74 15.78
N ILE A 226 13.31 1.01 16.52
CA ILE A 226 11.86 1.03 16.37
C ILE A 226 11.30 1.52 17.71
N ILE A 227 10.61 2.65 17.69
CA ILE A 227 9.99 3.26 18.87
C ILE A 227 8.47 3.24 18.74
N THR A 228 7.80 3.07 19.87
CA THR A 228 6.35 3.11 19.97
C THR A 228 5.90 4.45 20.52
N VAL A 229 4.91 5.09 19.91
CA VAL A 229 4.49 6.45 20.24
C VAL A 229 3.00 6.46 20.56
N LYS A 230 2.68 6.94 21.76
CA LYS A 230 1.30 7.25 22.14
C LYS A 230 0.96 8.64 21.66
N LYS A 231 0.09 8.72 20.66
CA LYS A 231 -0.33 9.98 20.03
C LYS A 231 -1.40 10.68 20.87
N GLU A 232 -1.12 11.87 21.38
CA GLU A 232 -2.08 12.73 22.09
C GLU A 232 -2.45 13.99 21.29
N ARG A 233 -1.53 14.48 20.46
CA ARG A 233 -1.73 15.59 19.51
C ARG A 233 -0.96 15.38 18.20
N GLY A 234 -1.24 16.24 17.22
CA GLY A 234 -0.42 16.34 16.02
C GLY A 234 1.04 16.66 16.34
N GLY A 235 1.99 16.05 15.63
CA GLY A 235 3.42 16.27 15.80
C GLY A 235 4.12 15.44 16.88
N ASP A 236 3.41 14.64 17.69
CA ASP A 236 4.06 13.81 18.71
C ASP A 236 5.01 12.76 18.10
N GLY A 237 4.68 12.19 16.93
CA GLY A 237 5.56 11.26 16.20
C GLY A 237 6.90 11.90 15.84
N ALA A 238 6.86 13.07 15.20
CA ALA A 238 8.04 13.87 14.89
C ALA A 238 8.86 14.26 16.15
N THR A 239 8.17 14.58 17.25
CA THR A 239 8.82 14.91 18.53
C THR A 239 9.53 13.69 19.11
N ALA A 240 8.87 12.53 19.12
CA ALA A 240 9.44 11.29 19.61
C ALA A 240 10.66 10.84 18.78
N LEU A 241 10.64 11.04 17.45
CA LEU A 241 11.79 10.76 16.59
C LEU A 241 13.00 11.63 16.96
N LYS A 242 12.77 12.91 17.25
CA LYS A 242 13.84 13.81 17.69
C LYS A 242 14.44 13.35 19.03
N ASP A 243 13.59 13.05 20.01
CA ASP A 243 14.04 12.58 21.33
C ASP A 243 14.79 11.25 21.22
N ALA A 244 14.32 10.33 20.37
CA ALA A 244 14.98 9.05 20.13
C ALA A 244 16.34 9.22 19.44
N ASN A 245 16.48 10.15 18.50
CA ASN A 245 17.75 10.47 17.87
C ASN A 245 18.79 11.00 18.88
N GLU A 246 18.34 11.76 19.88
CA GLU A 246 19.22 12.22 20.98
C GLU A 246 19.61 11.07 21.93
N GLN A 247 18.72 10.09 22.14
CA GLN A 247 18.96 8.93 23.01
C GLN A 247 19.78 7.82 22.35
N HIS A 248 19.72 7.72 21.01
CA HIS A 248 20.34 6.70 20.20
C HIS A 248 21.23 7.31 19.11
N PRO A 249 22.35 7.97 19.47
CA PRO A 249 23.23 8.63 18.49
C PRO A 249 23.90 7.64 17.52
N GLU A 250 23.87 6.34 17.82
CA GLU A 250 24.33 5.27 16.93
C GLU A 250 23.34 4.91 15.82
N ALA A 251 22.07 5.32 15.93
CA ALA A 251 21.05 4.99 14.96
C ALA A 251 21.24 5.76 13.65
N THR A 252 21.14 5.07 12.52
CA THR A 252 21.04 5.68 11.19
C THR A 252 19.60 5.76 10.71
N MET A 253 18.71 4.93 11.26
CA MET A 253 17.28 4.95 10.98
C MET A 253 16.46 4.73 12.24
N ILE A 254 15.39 5.52 12.39
CA ILE A 254 14.45 5.38 13.50
C ILE A 254 13.03 5.31 12.93
N PHE A 255 12.30 4.25 13.24
CA PHE A 255 10.90 4.08 12.85
C PHE A 255 10.00 4.33 14.06
N ALA A 256 9.10 5.30 13.95
CA ALA A 256 8.04 5.52 14.94
C ALA A 256 6.75 4.82 14.48
N VAL A 257 6.16 4.00 15.36
CA VAL A 257 4.88 3.32 15.15
C VAL A 257 3.95 3.54 16.34
N ASP A 258 2.66 3.25 16.18
CA ASP A 258 1.67 3.47 17.25
C ASP A 258 1.96 2.60 18.50
N ASP A 259 1.57 3.11 19.69
CA ASP A 259 1.86 2.49 21.00
C ASP A 259 1.29 1.08 21.22
N GLY A 260 0.23 0.72 20.50
CA GLY A 260 -0.36 -0.63 20.53
C GLY A 260 0.43 -1.68 19.73
N ILE A 261 1.51 -1.30 19.04
CA ILE A 261 2.29 -2.20 18.19
C ILE A 261 3.48 -2.78 18.96
N ASP A 262 3.58 -4.11 18.98
CA ASP A 262 4.77 -4.81 19.47
C ASP A 262 5.95 -4.58 18.51
N SER A 263 6.96 -3.85 18.96
CA SER A 263 8.15 -3.49 18.17
C SER A 263 9.01 -4.70 17.78
N ALA A 264 8.86 -5.85 18.45
CA ALA A 264 9.51 -7.10 18.04
C ALA A 264 8.80 -7.81 16.88
N ALA A 265 7.53 -7.49 16.63
CA ALA A 265 6.72 -8.10 15.58
C ALA A 265 6.83 -7.29 14.28
N LEU A 266 7.94 -7.43 13.55
CA LEU A 266 8.26 -6.64 12.35
C LEU A 266 7.12 -6.60 11.30
N GLY A 267 6.39 -7.70 11.10
CA GLY A 267 5.23 -7.70 10.20
C GLY A 267 4.12 -6.73 10.63
N LYS A 268 3.88 -6.56 11.93
CA LYS A 268 2.92 -5.57 12.47
C LYS A 268 3.49 -4.15 12.41
N VAL A 269 4.77 -3.98 12.74
CA VAL A 269 5.48 -2.70 12.64
C VAL A 269 5.38 -2.16 11.22
N PHE A 270 5.78 -2.95 10.23
CA PHE A 270 5.80 -2.49 8.85
C PHE A 270 4.42 -2.40 8.22
N PHE A 271 3.41 -3.09 8.76
CA PHE A 271 2.01 -2.91 8.33
C PHE A 271 1.48 -1.55 8.80
N ASN A 272 1.67 -1.21 10.08
CA ASN A 272 1.32 0.11 10.61
C ASN A 272 2.10 1.21 9.86
N PHE A 273 3.41 1.03 9.72
CA PHE A 273 4.27 1.94 8.99
C PHE A 273 3.76 2.17 7.56
N ALA A 274 3.58 1.11 6.77
CA ALA A 274 3.17 1.22 5.37
C ALA A 274 1.82 1.94 5.18
N ALA A 275 0.87 1.69 6.11
CA ALA A 275 -0.45 2.28 6.07
C ALA A 275 -0.45 3.76 6.45
N CYS A 276 0.40 4.17 7.39
CA CYS A 276 0.39 5.52 7.97
C CYS A 276 1.45 6.47 7.38
N PHE A 277 2.41 5.95 6.62
CA PHE A 277 3.56 6.70 6.12
C PHE A 277 3.32 7.29 4.72
N ASP A 278 3.70 8.55 4.54
CA ASP A 278 3.99 9.17 3.25
C ASP A 278 5.35 9.89 3.33
N PRO A 279 6.33 9.54 2.47
CA PRO A 279 7.70 10.06 2.60
C PRO A 279 7.79 11.58 2.38
N SER A 280 6.79 12.19 1.76
CA SER A 280 6.76 13.65 1.56
C SER A 280 6.26 14.44 2.78
N ARG A 281 5.81 13.73 3.84
CA ARG A 281 5.37 14.28 5.12
C ARG A 281 6.20 13.75 6.29
N ASP A 282 6.48 12.46 6.30
CA ASP A 282 6.86 11.71 7.50
C ASP A 282 8.35 11.36 7.59
N MET A 283 9.18 11.87 6.68
CA MET A 283 10.63 11.73 6.76
C MET A 283 11.25 12.93 7.49
N HIS A 284 12.03 12.62 8.53
CA HIS A 284 12.71 13.59 9.36
C HIS A 284 14.22 13.37 9.24
N TYR A 285 14.92 14.33 8.65
CA TYR A 285 16.36 14.25 8.46
C TYR A 285 17.07 14.86 9.67
N PHE A 286 17.96 14.07 10.27
CA PHE A 286 18.94 14.49 11.27
C PHE A 286 20.34 14.38 10.67
N ASP A 287 21.37 14.83 11.40
CA ASP A 287 22.74 14.93 10.86
C ASP A 287 23.28 13.58 10.33
N SER A 288 23.04 12.48 11.06
CA SER A 288 23.50 11.12 10.71
C SER A 288 22.39 10.07 10.71
N CYS A 289 21.13 10.49 10.74
CA CYS A 289 19.98 9.61 10.92
C CYS A 289 18.77 10.11 10.13
N ILE A 290 17.93 9.18 9.68
CA ILE A 290 16.59 9.48 9.18
C ILE A 290 15.55 8.87 10.12
N GLY A 291 14.68 9.73 10.65
CA GLY A 291 13.46 9.32 11.34
C GLY A 291 12.31 9.15 10.34
N PHE A 292 11.53 8.09 10.52
CA PHE A 292 10.34 7.79 9.74
C PHE A 292 9.12 7.74 10.66
N ASP A 293 8.19 8.69 10.50
CA ASP A 293 6.97 8.78 11.30
C ASP A 293 5.84 7.93 10.68
N GLY A 294 5.80 6.65 11.04
CA GLY A 294 4.73 5.71 10.70
C GLY A 294 3.54 5.72 11.67
N THR A 295 3.40 6.72 12.52
CA THR A 295 2.26 6.80 13.46
C THR A 295 0.97 7.23 12.76
N THR A 296 -0.17 6.76 13.27
CA THR A 296 -1.51 7.23 12.86
C THR A 296 -1.59 8.74 12.98
N LYS A 297 -2.09 9.43 11.94
CA LYS A 297 -2.22 10.90 11.97
C LYS A 297 -3.54 11.33 12.58
N GLN A 298 -3.53 12.47 13.24
CA GLN A 298 -4.68 13.05 13.91
C GLN A 298 -4.76 14.57 13.70
N GLY A 299 -5.82 15.20 14.20
CA GLY A 299 -5.98 16.65 14.10
C GLY A 299 -4.76 17.40 14.62
N GLY A 300 -4.22 18.29 13.79
CA GLY A 300 -2.99 19.05 14.07
C GLY A 300 -1.71 18.47 13.46
N ASP A 301 -1.75 17.26 12.87
CA ASP A 301 -0.68 16.82 11.97
C ASP A 301 -0.77 17.62 10.66
N GLU A 302 0.34 18.23 10.26
CA GLU A 302 0.41 19.10 9.08
C GLU A 302 1.60 18.76 8.19
N ARG A 303 1.46 19.10 6.90
CA ARG A 303 2.54 19.10 5.91
C ARG A 303 2.64 20.50 5.31
N ASN A 304 3.75 21.19 5.51
CA ASN A 304 3.99 22.53 4.94
C ASN A 304 2.81 23.51 5.18
N GLY A 305 2.18 23.45 6.36
CA GLY A 305 1.01 24.26 6.72
C GLY A 305 -0.33 23.77 6.17
N LYS A 306 -0.42 22.53 5.66
CA LYS A 306 -1.68 21.89 5.25
C LYS A 306 -2.02 20.72 6.17
N ALA A 307 -3.23 20.72 6.70
CA ALA A 307 -3.73 19.61 7.52
C ALA A 307 -3.73 18.28 6.76
N VAL A 308 -3.48 17.18 7.48
CA VAL A 308 -3.70 15.83 6.97
C VAL A 308 -5.18 15.63 6.58
N ARG A 309 -5.43 14.72 5.62
CA ARG A 309 -6.79 14.29 5.28
C ARG A 309 -7.48 13.74 6.53
N ALA A 310 -8.81 13.68 6.50
CA ALA A 310 -9.57 12.99 7.53
C ALA A 310 -9.03 11.57 7.70
N TRP A 311 -8.55 11.25 8.89
CA TRP A 311 -7.91 9.98 9.16
C TRP A 311 -8.97 8.94 9.51
N PRO A 312 -9.07 7.84 8.76
CA PRO A 312 -10.07 6.83 9.03
C PRO A 312 -9.77 6.08 10.33
N PRO A 313 -10.81 5.54 11.01
CA PRO A 313 -10.59 4.61 12.11
C PRO A 313 -9.91 3.33 11.61
N ALA A 314 -9.04 2.76 12.45
CA ALA A 314 -8.46 1.45 12.20
C ALA A 314 -9.52 0.35 12.28
N LEU A 315 -9.35 -0.72 11.50
CA LEU A 315 -10.17 -1.92 11.59
C LEU A 315 -9.73 -2.76 12.78
N LEU A 316 -10.65 -2.96 13.72
CA LEU A 316 -10.48 -3.86 14.85
C LEU A 316 -11.26 -5.14 14.55
N LEU A 317 -10.55 -6.19 14.13
CA LEU A 317 -11.10 -7.54 14.11
C LEU A 317 -11.00 -8.09 15.52
N HIS A 318 -12.15 -8.20 16.20
CA HIS A 318 -12.22 -8.94 17.46
C HIS A 318 -12.21 -10.43 17.15
N ASP A 319 -11.35 -11.19 17.83
CA ASP A 319 -11.49 -12.64 17.86
C ASP A 319 -12.90 -12.94 18.40
N CYS A 320 -13.71 -13.66 17.63
CA CYS A 320 -14.99 -14.14 18.14
C CYS A 320 -14.70 -15.27 19.13
N ASP A 321 -15.11 -15.07 20.40
CA ASP A 321 -15.13 -16.10 21.44
C ASP A 321 -15.89 -17.37 21.03
#